data_AF-A0A4P5SAJ9-F1
#
_entry.id   AF-A0A4P5SAJ9-F1
#
_cell.length_a   1.000
_cell.length_b   1.000
_cell.length_c   1.000
_cell.angle_alpha   90.00
_cell.angle_beta   90.00
_cell.angle_gamma   90.00
#
_symmetry.space_group_name_H-M   'P 1'
#
loop_
_entity.id
_entity.type
_entity.pdbx_description
1 polymer ?
#
loop_
_entity_poly.entity_id
_entity_poly.type
_entity_poly.pdbx_seq_one_letter_code
_entity_poly.pdbx_strand_id
1 'polypeptide(L)'
;MTSDPGGIMESKAERNVSAITYIVGIPLGIALLIWTIWITATAFIGGQAPFFFIEFTGFSLLRGLFWLIIVDPLVLTLAYWIFMLIMMPIGAAAAGLGALGDRRNK
;
A
#
# COMPACT_ATOMS: atom_id res chain seq x y z
N MET A 1 -3.71 34.74 26.75
CA MET A 1 -2.99 33.62 26.11
C MET A 1 -3.99 32.51 25.88
N THR A 2 -4.73 32.59 24.77
CA THR A 2 -5.70 31.57 24.37
C THR A 2 -4.91 30.45 23.69
N SER A 3 -4.68 29.35 24.39
CA SER A 3 -4.18 28.12 23.77
C SER A 3 -5.18 27.69 22.71
N ASP A 4 -4.83 27.89 21.43
CA ASP A 4 -5.66 27.50 20.30
C ASP A 4 -5.83 25.96 20.31
N PRO A 5 -7.02 25.45 20.65
CA PRO A 5 -7.25 24.01 20.70
C PRO A 5 -7.19 23.37 19.30
N GLY A 6 -7.33 24.16 18.22
CA GLY A 6 -7.20 23.69 16.85
C GLY A 6 -5.80 23.18 16.53
N GLY A 7 -4.76 23.96 16.88
CA GLY A 7 -3.37 23.59 16.61
C GLY A 7 -2.90 22.34 17.36
N ILE A 8 -3.44 22.07 18.56
CA ILE A 8 -3.09 20.86 19.32
C ILE A 8 -3.68 19.61 18.67
N MET A 9 -4.92 19.69 18.14
CA MET A 9 -5.55 18.56 17.45
C MET A 9 -4.87 18.25 16.11
N GLU A 10 -4.48 19.28 15.37
CA GLU A 10 -3.78 19.13 14.09
C GLU A 10 -2.45 18.39 14.24
N SER A 11 -1.61 18.78 15.21
CA SER A 11 -0.33 18.09 15.47
C SER A 11 -0.45 16.62 15.88
N LYS A 12 -1.55 16.25 16.57
CA LYS A 12 -1.81 14.85 16.96
C LYS A 12 -2.26 14.03 15.75
N ALA A 13 -3.10 14.61 14.89
CA ALA A 13 -3.55 13.98 13.66
C ALA A 13 -2.38 13.73 12.70
N GLU A 14 -1.52 14.72 12.48
CA GLU A 14 -0.32 14.59 11.64
C GLU A 14 0.63 13.49 12.14
N ARG A 15 0.81 13.40 13.47
CA ARG A 15 1.65 12.36 14.09
C ARG A 15 1.09 10.97 13.90
N ASN A 16 -0.22 10.79 14.02
CA ASN A 16 -0.89 9.50 13.83
C ASN A 16 -0.86 9.07 12.36
N VAL A 17 -1.12 9.99 11.42
CA VAL A 17 -1.01 9.73 9.98
C VAL A 17 0.41 9.32 9.60
N SER A 18 1.41 10.02 10.15
CA SER A 18 2.82 9.67 9.97
C SER A 18 3.10 8.25 10.50
N ALA A 19 2.66 7.93 11.72
CA ALA A 19 2.88 6.61 12.31
C ALA A 19 2.23 5.47 11.49
N ILE A 20 0.98 5.63 11.04
CA ILE A 20 0.30 4.62 10.21
C ILE A 20 1.03 4.41 8.89
N THR A 21 1.49 5.50 8.27
CA THR A 21 2.26 5.43 7.02
C THR A 21 3.57 4.68 7.22
N TYR A 22 4.32 4.96 8.30
CA TYR A 22 5.58 4.28 8.60
C TYR A 22 5.40 2.80 8.95
N ILE A 23 4.38 2.47 9.75
CA ILE A 23 4.20 1.12 10.30
C ILE A 23 3.54 0.18 9.29
N VAL A 24 2.54 0.68 8.56
CA VAL A 24 1.72 -0.14 7.66
C VAL A 24 2.02 0.18 6.20
N GLY A 25 2.08 1.47 5.87
CA GLY A 25 2.18 1.90 4.47
C GLY A 25 3.49 1.52 3.80
N ILE A 26 4.62 1.85 4.44
CA ILE A 26 5.94 1.58 3.88
C ILE A 26 6.20 0.07 3.71
N PRO A 27 6.00 -0.80 4.72
CA PRO A 27 6.22 -2.23 4.54
C PRO A 27 5.34 -2.84 3.47
N LEU A 28 4.07 -2.43 3.39
CA LEU A 28 3.13 -2.93 2.39
C LEU A 28 3.53 -2.47 0.98
N GLY A 29 4.01 -1.23 0.83
CA GLY A 29 4.57 -0.73 -0.42
C GLY A 29 5.82 -1.50 -0.88
N ILE A 30 6.74 -1.80 0.05
CA ILE A 30 7.94 -2.60 -0.25
C ILE A 30 7.56 -4.01 -0.69
N ALA A 31 6.63 -4.66 0.02
CA ALA A 31 6.15 -5.99 -0.34
C ALA A 31 5.55 -5.99 -1.76
N LEU A 32 4.80 -4.95 -2.12
CA LEU A 32 4.25 -4.77 -3.46
C LEU A 32 5.32 -4.62 -4.54
N LEU A 33 6.37 -3.85 -4.28
CA LEU A 33 7.47 -3.68 -5.24
C LEU A 33 8.21 -4.99 -5.47
N ILE A 34 8.55 -5.72 -4.39
CA ILE A 34 9.21 -7.03 -4.48
C ILE A 34 8.35 -7.99 -5.28
N TRP A 35 7.05 -8.04 -4.98
CA TRP A 35 6.10 -8.91 -5.66
C TRP A 35 5.95 -8.57 -7.15
N THR A 36 5.86 -7.28 -7.48
CA THR A 36 5.77 -6.82 -8.88
C THR A 36 7.02 -7.21 -9.64
N ILE A 37 8.21 -6.90 -9.12
CA ILE A 37 9.50 -7.25 -9.73
C ILE A 37 9.60 -8.76 -9.96
N TRP A 38 9.18 -9.57 -8.99
CA TRP A 38 9.16 -11.03 -9.14
C TRP A 38 8.32 -11.45 -10.33
N ILE A 39 7.07 -10.98 -10.42
CA ILE A 39 6.16 -11.36 -11.50
C ILE A 39 6.72 -10.90 -12.85
N THR A 40 7.20 -9.66 -12.94
CA THR A 40 7.83 -9.13 -14.15
C THR A 40 9.01 -10.02 -14.57
N ALA A 41 9.88 -10.40 -13.62
CA ALA A 41 11.00 -11.30 -13.89
C ALA A 41 10.56 -12.68 -14.42
N THR A 42 9.50 -13.26 -13.84
CA THR A 42 8.94 -14.54 -14.34
C THR A 42 8.36 -14.40 -15.75
N ALA A 43 7.82 -13.23 -16.12
CA ALA A 43 7.34 -12.97 -17.47
C ALA A 43 8.50 -12.97 -18.49
N PHE A 44 9.69 -12.45 -18.12
CA PHE A 44 10.86 -12.46 -18.99
C PHE A 44 11.52 -13.83 -19.09
N ILE A 45 11.86 -14.45 -17.95
CA ILE A 45 12.77 -15.60 -17.88
C ILE A 45 12.00 -16.94 -17.94
N GLY A 46 10.69 -16.90 -17.71
CA GLY A 46 9.91 -18.10 -17.44
C GLY A 46 9.95 -18.47 -15.96
N GLY A 47 9.03 -19.33 -15.55
CA GLY A 47 8.77 -19.68 -14.16
C GLY A 47 7.29 -19.57 -13.82
N GLN A 48 6.96 -19.87 -12.57
CA GLN A 48 5.59 -19.78 -12.07
C GLN A 48 5.32 -18.36 -11.58
N ALA A 49 4.33 -17.70 -12.18
CA ALA A 49 3.87 -16.39 -11.70
C ALA A 49 3.11 -16.59 -10.38
N PRO A 50 3.56 -15.99 -9.26
CA PRO A 50 2.86 -16.10 -7.99
C PRO A 50 1.46 -15.47 -8.11
N PHE A 51 0.46 -16.12 -7.50
CA PHE A 51 -0.98 -15.77 -7.52
C PHE A 51 -1.75 -15.93 -8.83
N PHE A 52 -1.08 -15.91 -9.99
CA PHE A 52 -1.76 -16.15 -11.26
C PHE A 52 -1.88 -17.65 -11.58
N PHE A 53 -1.10 -18.52 -10.92
CA PHE A 53 -1.03 -19.96 -11.20
C PHE A 53 -0.74 -20.27 -12.68
N ILE A 54 -0.15 -19.31 -13.39
CA ILE A 54 0.28 -19.44 -14.77
C ILE A 54 1.76 -19.83 -14.74
N GLU A 55 2.09 -20.87 -15.49
CA GLU A 55 3.47 -21.29 -15.70
C GLU A 55 3.95 -20.77 -17.06
N PHE A 56 5.03 -20.01 -17.04
CA PHE A 56 5.67 -19.50 -18.23
C PHE A 56 6.89 -20.35 -18.56
N THR A 57 6.96 -20.85 -19.78
CA THR A 57 8.12 -21.61 -20.26
C THR A 57 9.07 -20.71 -21.04
N GLY A 58 10.38 -20.89 -20.79
CA GLY A 58 11.48 -20.25 -21.53
C GLY A 58 11.56 -18.72 -21.41
N PHE A 59 12.66 -18.18 -21.95
CA PHE A 59 12.86 -16.73 -22.06
C PHE A 59 12.06 -16.16 -23.25
N SER A 60 11.34 -15.05 -23.02
CA SER A 60 10.63 -14.34 -24.08
C SER A 60 10.62 -12.84 -23.85
N LEU A 61 11.35 -12.11 -24.70
CA LEU A 61 11.43 -10.65 -24.64
C LEU A 61 10.07 -10.00 -24.92
N LEU A 62 9.35 -10.48 -25.94
CA LEU A 62 8.04 -9.92 -26.31
C LEU A 62 7.00 -10.10 -25.20
N ARG A 63 6.99 -11.27 -24.55
CA ARG A 63 6.11 -11.55 -23.40
C ARG A 63 6.45 -10.62 -22.23
N GLY A 64 7.73 -10.49 -21.90
CA GLY A 64 8.17 -9.58 -20.84
C GLY A 64 7.84 -8.12 -21.13
N LEU A 65 8.00 -7.65 -22.38
CA LEU A 65 7.68 -6.27 -22.75
C LEU A 65 6.18 -5.98 -22.72
N PHE A 66 5.36 -6.92 -23.22
CA PHE A 66 3.90 -6.84 -23.11
C PHE A 66 3.47 -6.78 -21.64
N TRP A 67 4.07 -7.62 -20.80
CA TRP A 67 3.78 -7.65 -19.39
C TRP A 67 4.14 -6.33 -18.71
N LEU A 68 5.35 -5.82 -18.96
CA LEU A 68 5.84 -4.57 -18.38
C LEU A 68 4.99 -3.35 -18.78
N ILE A 69 4.50 -3.30 -20.02
CA ILE A 69 3.79 -2.12 -20.55
C ILE A 69 2.29 -2.17 -20.26
N ILE A 70 1.69 -3.37 -20.25
CA ILE A 70 0.23 -3.52 -20.15
C ILE A 70 -0.16 -4.09 -18.78
N VAL A 71 0.46 -5.18 -18.39
CA VAL A 71 0.04 -5.94 -17.21
C VAL A 71 0.52 -5.27 -15.92
N ASP A 72 1.78 -4.84 -15.84
CA ASP A 72 2.33 -4.19 -14.65
C ASP A 72 1.56 -2.91 -14.26
N PRO A 73 1.21 -1.99 -15.18
CA PRO A 73 0.37 -0.84 -14.84
C PRO A 73 -1.03 -1.23 -14.33
N LEU A 74 -1.64 -2.27 -14.91
CA LEU A 74 -2.94 -2.77 -14.44
C LEU A 74 -2.84 -3.37 -13.03
N VAL A 75 -1.82 -4.20 -12.78
CA VAL A 75 -1.56 -4.83 -11.49
C VAL A 75 -1.26 -3.77 -10.43
N LEU A 76 -0.41 -2.78 -10.73
CA LEU A 76 -0.10 -1.68 -9.81
C LEU A 76 -1.32 -0.79 -9.54
N THR A 77 -2.17 -0.57 -10.53
CA THR A 77 -3.42 0.19 -10.35
C THR A 77 -4.39 -0.56 -9.43
N LEU A 78 -4.58 -1.87 -9.64
CA LEU A 78 -5.42 -2.69 -8.77
C LEU A 78 -4.85 -2.77 -7.36
N ALA A 79 -3.53 -2.92 -7.23
CA ALA A 79 -2.85 -2.90 -5.94
C ALA A 79 -3.03 -1.56 -5.22
N TYR A 80 -2.95 -0.44 -5.94
CA TYR A 80 -3.23 0.89 -5.40
C TYR A 80 -4.67 0.99 -4.87
N TRP A 81 -5.66 0.47 -5.60
CA TRP A 81 -7.05 0.44 -5.12
C TRP A 81 -7.21 -0.40 -3.87
N ILE A 82 -6.61 -1.59 -3.83
CA ILE A 82 -6.61 -2.46 -2.64
C ILE A 82 -5.94 -1.73 -1.46
N PHE A 83 -4.82 -1.06 -1.70
CA PHE A 83 -4.10 -0.28 -0.69
C PHE A 83 -4.97 0.83 -0.12
N MET A 84 -5.66 1.57 -1.00
CA MET A 84 -6.59 2.63 -0.60
C MET A 84 -7.75 2.06 0.25
N LEU A 85 -8.32 0.93 -0.17
CA LEU A 85 -9.38 0.23 0.56
C LEU A 85 -8.94 -0.30 1.92
N ILE A 86 -7.66 -0.63 2.11
CA ILE A 86 -7.10 -1.06 3.39
C ILE A 86 -6.75 0.15 4.27
N MET A 87 -6.15 1.19 3.70
CA MET A 87 -5.74 2.38 4.46
C MET A 87 -6.92 3.22 4.94
N MET A 88 -8.00 3.31 4.18
CA MET A 88 -9.21 4.03 4.59
C MET A 88 -9.78 3.55 5.94
N PRO A 89 -10.09 2.25 6.16
CA PRO A 89 -10.60 1.77 7.44
C PRO A 89 -9.56 1.86 8.56
N ILE A 90 -8.26 1.71 8.26
CA ILE A 90 -7.20 1.87 9.28
C ILE A 90 -7.14 3.34 9.74
N GLY A 91 -7.17 4.29 8.82
CA GLY A 91 -7.23 5.71 9.13
C GLY A 91 -8.49 6.08 9.91
N ALA A 92 -9.65 5.58 9.49
CA ALA A 92 -10.92 5.79 10.18
C ALA A 92 -10.92 5.19 11.60
N ALA A 93 -10.40 3.98 11.77
CA ALA A 93 -10.28 3.33 13.07
C ALA A 93 -9.33 4.08 14.01
N ALA A 94 -8.18 4.54 13.50
CA ALA A 94 -7.22 5.32 14.29
C ALA A 94 -7.81 6.68 14.73
N ALA A 95 -8.56 7.36 13.85
CA ALA A 95 -9.28 8.57 14.20
C ALA A 95 -10.38 8.33 15.26
N GLY A 96 -11.17 7.26 15.09
CA GLY A 96 -12.23 6.87 16.03
C GLY A 96 -11.71 6.49 17.41
N LEU A 97 -10.62 5.71 17.49
CA LEU A 97 -9.95 5.35 18.74
C LEU A 97 -9.35 6.58 19.44
N GLY A 98 -8.78 7.52 18.68
CA GLY A 98 -8.29 8.79 19.21
C GLY A 98 -9.40 9.63 19.85
N ALA A 99 -10.57 9.70 19.21
CA ALA A 99 -11.73 10.44 19.72
C ALA A 99 -12.31 9.82 21.00
N LEU A 100 -12.27 8.49 21.14
CA LEU A 100 -12.71 7.79 22.35
C LEU A 100 -11.73 7.98 23.51
N GLY A 101 -10.42 7.98 23.23
CA GLY A 101 -9.40 8.22 24.25
C GLY A 101 -9.46 9.62 24.86
N ASP A 102 -9.74 10.64 24.04
CA ASP A 102 -9.83 12.04 24.50
C ASP A 102 -11.06 12.29 25.39
N ARG A 103 -12.16 11.56 25.17
CA ARG A 103 -13.36 11.61 26.05
C ARG A 103 -13.15 10.94 27.40
N ARG A 104 -12.23 9.97 27.51
CA ARG A 104 -11.95 9.26 28.76
C ARG A 104 -11.03 10.03 29.71
N ASN A 105 -10.25 10.98 29.18
CA ASN A 105 -9.30 11.79 29.94
C ASN A 105 -9.85 13.18 30.34
N LYS A 106 -11.12 13.46 30.04
CA LYS A 106 -11.89 14.57 30.60
C LYS A 106 -12.74 14.06 31.76
#